data_AF-A0A1R4GYB1-F1
#
_entry.id   AF-A0A1R4GYB1-F1
#
_cell.length_a   1.000
_cell.length_b   1.000
_cell.length_c   1.000
_cell.angle_alpha   90.00
_cell.angle_beta   90.00
_cell.angle_gamma   90.00
#
_symmetry.space_group_name_H-M   'P 1'
#
loop_
_entity.id
_entity.type
_entity.pdbx_description
1 polymer ?
#
loop_
_entity_poly.entity_id
_entity_poly.type
_entity_poly.pdbx_seq_one_letter_code
_entity_poly.pdbx_strand_id
1 'polypeptide(L)'
;MHELIEGELYQALEYAKSVDQHQGQRIIIQFEIDQPLLSQAIFNAFPSMIAEHNEELSHFFMDLCFEIICVYQKAFGSTPRFKDDPTWMERQAVSFDDILQPMAGKTKIDAKQSNKMKKLFFQPKEGEIIQHGLVQFLNDSIDDDAQGNNYSKPAIELTKSMLFVTVRLFSNLYTNHVRLAS
;
A
#
# COMPACT_ATOMS: atom_id res chain seq x y z
N MET A 1 -12.21 -7.92 -9.72
CA MET A 1 -11.51 -8.00 -8.42
C MET A 1 -12.56 -8.21 -7.34
N HIS A 2 -12.23 -8.91 -6.26
CA HIS A 2 -13.10 -9.20 -5.11
C HIS A 2 -12.26 -9.12 -3.83
N GLU A 3 -12.92 -8.99 -2.67
CA GLU A 3 -12.24 -9.08 -1.38
C GLU A 3 -11.74 -10.51 -1.16
N LEU A 4 -10.47 -10.66 -0.80
CA LEU A 4 -9.85 -11.96 -0.55
C LEU A 4 -10.45 -12.57 0.71
N ILE A 5 -11.03 -13.76 0.56
CA ILE A 5 -11.46 -14.55 1.71
C ILE A 5 -10.24 -15.15 2.42
N GLU A 6 -10.40 -15.56 3.67
CA GLU A 6 -9.31 -16.03 4.55
C GLU A 6 -8.39 -17.06 3.88
N GLY A 7 -8.96 -18.06 3.20
CA GLY A 7 -8.16 -19.09 2.50
C GLY A 7 -7.36 -18.56 1.31
N GLU A 8 -7.91 -17.62 0.53
CA GLU A 8 -7.22 -17.00 -0.60
C GLU A 8 -6.09 -16.09 -0.11
N LEU A 9 -6.38 -15.28 0.91
CA LEU A 9 -5.40 -14.39 1.54
C LEU A 9 -4.25 -15.19 2.15
N TYR A 10 -4.56 -16.26 2.90
CA TYR A 10 -3.54 -17.12 3.50
C TYR A 10 -2.62 -17.73 2.44
N GLN A 11 -3.17 -18.30 1.36
CA GLN A 11 -2.37 -18.85 0.27
C GLN A 11 -1.50 -17.79 -0.43
N ALA A 12 -2.01 -16.57 -0.55
CA ALA A 12 -1.28 -15.46 -1.16
C ALA A 12 -0.12 -14.98 -0.28
N LEU A 13 -0.32 -14.93 1.04
CA LEU A 13 0.73 -14.60 2.01
C LEU A 13 1.80 -15.70 2.11
N GLU A 14 1.40 -16.97 2.14
CA GLU A 14 2.34 -18.09 2.10
C GLU A 14 3.16 -18.10 0.80
N TYR A 15 2.53 -17.75 -0.33
CA TYR A 15 3.26 -17.54 -1.56
C TYR A 15 4.33 -16.45 -1.39
N ALA A 16 3.98 -15.27 -0.87
CA ALA A 16 4.93 -14.18 -0.65
C ALA A 16 6.14 -14.63 0.18
N LYS A 17 5.92 -15.40 1.26
CA LYS A 17 6.97 -15.96 2.12
C LYS A 17 7.85 -17.02 1.44
N SER A 18 7.31 -17.72 0.45
CA SER A 18 8.03 -18.75 -0.30
C SER A 18 8.97 -18.20 -1.38
N VAL A 19 8.88 -16.90 -1.67
CA VAL A 19 9.67 -16.25 -2.71
C VAL A 19 11.13 -16.11 -2.26
N ASP A 20 12.04 -16.74 -3.01
CA ASP A 20 13.48 -16.55 -2.79
C ASP A 20 13.99 -15.19 -3.31
N GLN A 21 15.22 -14.84 -2.96
CA GLN A 21 15.83 -13.56 -3.33
C GLN A 21 15.86 -13.30 -4.85
N HIS A 22 16.16 -14.31 -5.67
CA HIS A 22 16.22 -14.14 -7.12
C HIS A 22 14.83 -13.94 -7.71
N GLN A 23 13.84 -14.67 -7.22
CA GLN A 23 12.44 -14.49 -7.59
C GLN A 23 11.93 -13.12 -7.16
N GLY A 24 12.22 -12.69 -5.92
CA GLY A 24 11.83 -11.40 -5.39
C GLY A 24 12.40 -10.24 -6.19
N GLN A 25 13.69 -10.31 -6.55
CA GLN A 25 14.32 -9.32 -7.42
C GLN A 25 13.61 -9.21 -8.77
N ARG A 26 13.22 -10.34 -9.39
CA ARG A 26 12.47 -10.31 -10.65
C ARG A 26 11.09 -9.68 -10.49
N ILE A 27 10.38 -9.98 -9.40
CA ILE A 27 9.06 -9.40 -9.11
C ILE A 27 9.17 -7.88 -8.98
N ILE A 28 10.16 -7.38 -8.23
CA ILE A 28 10.38 -5.94 -8.05
C ILE A 28 10.73 -5.26 -9.39
N ILE A 29 11.66 -5.82 -10.16
CA ILE A 29 12.04 -5.28 -11.48
C ILE A 29 10.83 -5.26 -12.42
N GLN A 30 10.06 -6.34 -12.48
CA GLN A 30 8.90 -6.42 -13.34
C GLN A 30 7.81 -5.42 -12.90
N PHE A 31 7.61 -5.26 -11.59
CA PHE A 31 6.70 -4.27 -11.04
C PHE A 31 7.12 -2.84 -11.37
N GLU A 32 8.41 -2.52 -11.30
CA GLU A 32 8.95 -1.21 -11.69
C GLU A 32 8.73 -0.93 -13.18
N ILE A 33 8.91 -1.94 -14.04
CA ILE A 33 8.62 -1.83 -15.48
C ILE A 33 7.12 -1.63 -15.73
N ASP A 34 6.27 -2.41 -15.06
CA ASP A 34 4.83 -2.38 -15.30
C ASP A 34 4.17 -1.15 -14.67
N GLN A 35 4.66 -0.63 -13.54
CA GLN A 35 4.07 0.50 -12.83
C GLN A 35 5.14 1.43 -12.21
N PRO A 36 5.91 2.16 -13.04
CA PRO A 36 7.08 2.93 -12.57
C PRO A 36 6.71 4.03 -11.57
N LEU A 37 5.59 4.73 -11.78
CA LEU A 37 5.17 5.80 -10.85
C LEU A 37 4.68 5.26 -9.51
N LEU A 38 4.00 4.11 -9.50
CA LEU A 38 3.60 3.46 -8.26
C LEU A 38 4.80 2.90 -7.52
N SER A 39 5.74 2.27 -8.24
CA SER A 39 7.03 1.81 -7.70
C SER A 39 7.80 2.95 -7.04
N GLN A 40 7.92 4.09 -7.71
CA GLN A 40 8.53 5.29 -7.14
C GLN A 40 7.84 5.76 -5.86
N ALA A 41 6.51 5.66 -5.80
CA ALA A 41 5.76 6.04 -4.60
C ALA A 41 6.06 5.10 -3.43
N ILE A 42 5.94 3.78 -3.63
CA ILE A 42 5.99 2.81 -2.54
C ILE A 42 7.42 2.41 -2.11
N PHE A 43 8.42 2.53 -3.00
CA PHE A 43 9.81 2.17 -2.67
C PHE A 43 10.73 3.37 -2.44
N ASN A 44 10.26 4.61 -2.72
CA ASN A 44 11.06 5.81 -2.47
C ASN A 44 10.28 6.86 -1.68
N ALA A 45 9.15 7.36 -2.17
CA ALA A 45 8.48 8.51 -1.54
C ALA A 45 7.87 8.18 -0.17
N PHE A 46 7.13 7.08 -0.05
CA PHE A 46 6.48 6.67 1.21
C PHE A 46 7.50 6.23 2.26
N PRO A 47 8.49 5.36 1.96
CA PRO A 47 9.54 5.03 2.91
C PRO A 47 10.29 6.26 3.40
N SER A 48 10.59 7.22 2.51
CA SER A 48 11.30 8.46 2.90
C SER A 48 10.54 9.26 3.97
N MET A 49 9.22 9.40 3.85
CA MET A 49 8.40 10.08 4.87
C MET A 49 8.39 9.33 6.21
N ILE A 50 8.40 7.99 6.16
CA ILE A 50 8.46 7.16 7.36
C ILE A 50 9.85 7.29 8.01
N ALA A 51 10.92 7.29 7.21
CA ALA A 51 12.30 7.40 7.66
C ALA A 51 12.60 8.71 8.40
N GLU A 52 11.90 9.80 8.07
CA GLU A 52 11.96 11.06 8.86
C GLU A 52 11.58 10.86 10.33
N HIS A 53 10.78 9.84 10.64
CA HIS A 53 10.32 9.50 11.98
C HIS A 53 11.00 8.26 12.55
N ASN A 54 11.25 7.25 11.71
CA ASN A 54 11.91 6.00 12.06
C ASN A 54 12.40 5.24 10.81
N GLU A 55 13.71 5.08 10.68
CA GLU A 55 14.34 4.41 9.52
C GLU A 55 14.05 2.90 9.46
N GLU A 56 14.03 2.22 10.60
CA GLU A 56 13.76 0.78 10.69
C GLU A 56 12.35 0.42 10.20
N LEU A 57 11.34 1.17 10.66
CA LEU A 57 9.97 1.06 10.17
C LEU A 57 9.85 1.38 8.68
N SER A 58 10.72 2.24 8.12
CA SER A 58 10.72 2.52 6.68
C SER A 58 11.18 1.32 5.86
N HIS A 59 12.16 0.55 6.37
CA HIS A 59 12.60 -0.69 5.76
C HIS A 59 11.53 -1.77 5.89
N PHE A 60 10.97 -1.94 7.08
CA PHE A 60 9.91 -2.92 7.29
C PHE A 60 8.65 -2.61 6.46
N PHE A 61 8.32 -1.33 6.28
CA PHE A 61 7.28 -0.91 5.35
C PHE A 61 7.54 -1.37 3.90
N MET A 62 8.79 -1.30 3.42
CA MET A 62 9.13 -1.76 2.07
C MET A 62 9.01 -3.28 1.94
N ASP A 63 9.38 -4.03 2.98
CA ASP A 63 9.19 -5.48 3.03
C ASP A 63 7.70 -5.86 2.93
N LEU A 64 6.85 -5.18 3.70
CA LEU A 64 5.40 -5.35 3.64
C LEU A 64 4.81 -4.90 2.29
N CYS A 65 5.38 -3.87 1.65
CA CYS A 65 4.98 -3.49 0.29
C CYS A 65 5.30 -4.59 -0.73
N PHE A 66 6.42 -5.30 -0.55
CA PHE A 66 6.73 -6.46 -1.38
C PHE A 66 5.73 -7.61 -1.16
N GLU A 67 5.29 -7.86 0.07
CA GLU A 67 4.22 -8.82 0.35
C GLU A 67 2.91 -8.43 -0.33
N ILE A 68 2.54 -7.14 -0.31
CA ILE A 68 1.36 -6.63 -1.03
C ILE A 68 1.46 -6.94 -2.53
N ILE A 69 2.61 -6.66 -3.17
CA ILE A 69 2.82 -6.97 -4.60
C ILE A 69 2.56 -8.46 -4.85
N CYS A 70 3.19 -9.33 -4.04
CA CYS A 70 3.06 -10.78 -4.18
C CYS A 70 1.62 -11.25 -3.99
N VAL A 71 0.92 -10.73 -2.98
CA VAL A 71 -0.47 -11.08 -2.69
C VAL A 71 -1.38 -10.75 -3.88
N TYR A 72 -1.29 -9.53 -4.39
CA TYR A 72 -2.09 -9.11 -5.53
C TYR A 72 -1.75 -9.90 -6.80
N GLN A 73 -0.46 -10.14 -7.06
CA GLN A 73 -0.06 -10.92 -8.23
C GLN A 73 -0.56 -12.37 -8.16
N LYS A 74 -0.49 -12.97 -6.97
CA LYS A 74 -0.94 -14.34 -6.74
C LYS A 74 -2.45 -14.49 -6.88
N ALA A 75 -3.22 -13.54 -6.35
CA ALA A 75 -4.66 -13.64 -6.31
C ALA A 75 -5.35 -13.13 -7.58
N PHE A 76 -4.81 -12.10 -8.22
CA PHE A 76 -5.50 -11.39 -9.31
C PHE A 76 -4.72 -11.39 -10.63
N GLY A 77 -3.55 -12.03 -10.69
CA GLY A 77 -2.73 -12.14 -11.89
C GLY A 77 -1.69 -11.03 -12.03
N SER A 78 -1.06 -10.93 -13.20
CA SER A 78 0.02 -9.96 -13.42
C SER A 78 -0.39 -8.50 -13.16
N THR A 79 0.55 -7.71 -12.65
CA THR A 79 0.37 -6.26 -12.47
C THR A 79 -0.14 -5.61 -13.77
N PRO A 80 -1.26 -4.87 -13.75
CA PRO A 80 -1.68 -4.05 -14.87
C PRO A 80 -0.56 -3.13 -15.34
N ARG A 81 -0.41 -2.89 -16.64
CA ARG A 81 0.74 -2.13 -17.16
C ARG A 81 0.43 -0.65 -17.31
N PHE A 82 1.41 0.19 -17.04
CA PHE A 82 1.33 1.63 -17.12
C PHE A 82 0.97 2.10 -18.53
N LYS A 83 1.48 1.42 -19.57
CA LYS A 83 1.15 1.72 -20.96
C LYS A 83 -0.34 1.58 -21.27
N ASP A 84 -1.07 0.77 -20.50
CA ASP A 84 -2.50 0.52 -20.70
C ASP A 84 -3.34 1.69 -20.13
N ASP A 85 -2.80 2.42 -19.14
CA ASP A 85 -3.41 3.63 -18.57
C ASP A 85 -2.36 4.57 -17.93
N PRO A 86 -1.64 5.39 -18.74
CA PRO A 86 -0.53 6.21 -18.25
C PRO A 86 -0.92 7.31 -17.26
N THR A 87 -2.21 7.63 -17.20
CA THR A 87 -2.76 8.73 -16.37
C THR A 87 -3.39 8.20 -15.08
N TRP A 88 -3.38 6.88 -14.86
CA TRP A 88 -3.95 6.26 -13.68
C TRP A 88 -3.36 6.81 -12.38
N MET A 89 -2.02 6.87 -12.31
CA MET A 89 -1.34 7.31 -11.08
C MET A 89 -1.57 8.81 -10.82
N GLU A 90 -1.70 9.64 -11.85
CA GLU A 90 -2.05 11.06 -11.68
C GLU A 90 -3.45 11.23 -11.07
N ARG A 91 -4.43 10.44 -11.55
CA ARG A 91 -5.78 10.43 -10.95
C ARG A 91 -5.77 9.94 -9.51
N GLN A 92 -4.93 8.96 -9.20
CA GLN A 92 -4.72 8.52 -7.83
C GLN A 92 -4.11 9.66 -7.00
N ALA A 93 -3.01 10.26 -7.44
CA ALA A 93 -2.33 11.34 -6.73
C ALA A 93 -3.29 12.49 -6.36
N VAL A 94 -4.12 12.96 -7.30
CA VAL A 94 -5.16 13.97 -7.02
C VAL A 94 -6.15 13.49 -5.94
N SER A 95 -6.49 12.20 -5.93
CA SER A 95 -7.38 11.61 -4.92
C SER A 95 -6.74 11.45 -3.54
N PHE A 96 -5.41 11.46 -3.45
CA PHE A 96 -4.65 11.34 -2.20
C PHE A 96 -4.01 12.67 -1.76
N ASP A 97 -4.02 13.71 -2.60
CA ASP A 97 -3.30 14.97 -2.36
C ASP A 97 -3.80 15.67 -1.09
N ASP A 98 -5.12 15.67 -0.88
CA ASP A 98 -5.75 16.18 0.33
C ASP A 98 -5.21 15.49 1.61
N ILE A 99 -4.68 14.27 1.52
CA ILE A 99 -4.23 13.47 2.68
C ILE A 99 -2.70 13.46 2.80
N LEU A 100 -1.98 13.41 1.68
CA LEU A 100 -0.51 13.44 1.66
C LEU A 100 0.04 14.81 2.12
N GLN A 101 -0.62 15.92 1.77
CA GLN A 101 -0.20 17.27 2.19
C GLN A 101 -0.19 17.45 3.73
N PRO A 102 -1.25 17.07 4.48
CA PRO A 102 -1.25 17.04 5.93
C PRO A 102 -0.18 16.14 6.56
N MET A 103 0.01 14.94 6.00
CA MET A 103 0.92 13.93 6.55
C MET A 103 2.38 14.29 6.32
N ALA A 104 2.67 15.00 5.22
CA ALA A 104 3.98 15.57 4.93
C ALA A 104 4.33 16.81 5.79
N GLY A 105 3.50 17.17 6.77
CA GLY A 105 3.76 18.27 7.71
C GLY A 105 3.79 19.67 7.08
N LYS A 106 3.41 19.80 5.79
CA LYS A 106 3.48 21.07 5.03
C LYS A 106 2.39 22.07 5.42
N THR A 107 1.36 21.63 6.13
CA THR A 107 0.26 22.48 6.59
C THR A 107 -0.01 22.23 8.07
N LYS A 108 -0.11 23.29 8.90
CA LYS A 108 -0.57 23.17 10.28
C LYS A 108 -2.06 22.80 10.28
N ILE A 109 -2.35 21.52 10.33
CA ILE A 109 -3.72 21.01 10.43
C ILE A 109 -4.04 20.77 11.90
N ASP A 110 -5.18 21.28 12.36
CA ASP A 110 -5.65 20.99 13.71
C ASP A 110 -6.04 19.50 13.86
N ALA A 111 -6.00 18.97 15.08
CA ALA A 111 -6.27 17.56 15.34
C ALA A 111 -7.68 17.09 14.88
N LYS A 112 -8.66 18.00 14.84
CA LYS A 112 -10.04 17.71 14.44
C LYS A 112 -10.17 17.61 12.93
N GLN A 113 -9.50 18.48 12.17
CA GLN A 113 -9.39 18.40 10.72
C GLN A 113 -8.61 17.15 10.31
N SER A 114 -7.48 16.86 10.96
CA SER A 114 -6.69 15.64 10.72
C SER A 114 -7.54 14.38 10.91
N ASN A 115 -8.29 14.29 12.01
CA ASN A 115 -9.17 13.14 12.27
C ASN A 115 -10.33 13.02 11.27
N LYS A 116 -10.90 14.15 10.83
CA LYS A 116 -11.95 14.15 9.79
C LYS A 116 -11.40 13.66 8.45
N MET A 117 -10.19 14.09 8.08
CA MET A 117 -9.52 13.71 6.84
C MET A 117 -9.13 12.23 6.83
N LYS A 118 -8.56 11.75 7.95
CA LYS A 118 -8.33 10.31 8.17
C LYS A 118 -9.63 9.53 8.01
N LYS A 119 -10.72 9.94 8.67
CA LYS A 119 -12.00 9.22 8.59
C LYS A 119 -12.58 9.17 7.18
N LEU A 120 -12.55 10.28 6.44
CA LEU A 120 -13.01 10.32 5.05
C LEU A 120 -12.12 9.48 4.13
N PHE A 121 -10.83 9.41 4.45
CA PHE A 121 -9.90 8.60 3.69
C PHE A 121 -10.10 7.11 3.91
N PHE A 122 -10.21 6.66 5.16
CA PHE A 122 -10.44 5.25 5.47
C PHE A 122 -11.88 4.78 5.16
N GLN A 123 -12.76 5.68 4.71
CA GLN A 123 -14.08 5.30 4.24
C GLN A 123 -14.01 4.74 2.80
N PRO A 124 -14.62 3.56 2.57
CA PRO A 124 -14.78 3.04 1.21
C PRO A 124 -15.56 4.04 0.36
N LYS A 125 -15.05 4.33 -0.83
CA LYS A 125 -15.80 5.03 -1.87
C LYS A 125 -16.82 4.06 -2.48
N GLU A 126 -17.88 4.60 -3.08
CA GLU A 126 -18.90 3.78 -3.73
C GLU A 126 -18.29 2.90 -4.83
N GLY A 127 -18.51 1.58 -4.75
CA GLY A 127 -17.95 0.60 -5.68
C GLY A 127 -16.47 0.27 -5.48
N GLU A 128 -15.84 0.77 -4.41
CA GLU A 128 -14.48 0.41 -4.03
C GLU A 128 -14.45 -0.90 -3.22
N ILE A 129 -13.46 -1.75 -3.53
CA ILE A 129 -13.24 -3.00 -2.82
C ILE A 129 -12.07 -2.82 -1.86
N ILE A 130 -12.35 -2.96 -0.57
CA ILE A 130 -11.34 -2.93 0.50
C ILE A 130 -10.93 -4.36 0.82
N GLN A 131 -9.62 -4.60 0.92
CA GLN A 131 -9.07 -5.87 1.35
C GLN A 131 -8.91 -5.87 2.88
N HIS A 132 -10.00 -6.01 3.66
CA HIS A 132 -9.93 -5.83 5.12
C HIS A 132 -8.99 -6.83 5.79
N GLY A 133 -9.05 -8.09 5.37
CA GLY A 133 -8.16 -9.13 5.90
C GLY A 133 -6.68 -8.82 5.69
N LEU A 134 -6.31 -8.32 4.49
CA LEU A 134 -4.93 -7.93 4.20
C LEU A 134 -4.52 -6.70 5.02
N VAL A 135 -5.38 -5.67 5.12
CA VAL A 135 -5.10 -4.48 5.94
C VAL A 135 -4.93 -4.85 7.41
N GLN A 136 -5.78 -5.74 7.92
CA GLN A 136 -5.67 -6.23 9.30
C GLN A 136 -4.35 -6.96 9.51
N PHE A 137 -4.02 -7.93 8.64
CA PHE A 137 -2.74 -8.63 8.70
C PHE A 137 -1.54 -7.67 8.72
N LEU A 138 -1.52 -6.67 7.84
CA LEU A 138 -0.44 -5.69 7.78
C LEU A 138 -0.35 -4.84 9.05
N ASN A 139 -1.49 -4.44 9.63
CA ASN A 139 -1.51 -3.69 10.88
C ASN A 139 -1.01 -4.54 12.06
N ASP A 140 -1.41 -5.81 12.10
CA ASP A 140 -0.99 -6.76 13.13
C ASP A 140 0.53 -7.01 13.03
N SER A 141 1.08 -7.15 11.81
CA SER A 141 2.53 -7.26 11.58
C SER A 141 3.30 -6.05 12.12
N ILE A 142 2.78 -4.83 11.94
CA ILE A 142 3.39 -3.61 12.50
C ILE A 142 3.27 -3.59 14.02
N ASP A 143 2.13 -3.98 14.59
CA ASP A 143 1.95 -4.01 16.05
C ASP A 143 2.84 -5.05 16.74
N ASP A 144 3.03 -6.21 16.11
CA ASP A 144 3.91 -7.26 16.61
C ASP A 144 5.38 -6.81 16.57
N ASP A 145 5.84 -6.20 15.47
CA ASP A 145 7.19 -5.65 15.38
C ASP A 145 7.40 -4.50 16.40
N ALA A 146 6.38 -3.65 16.60
CA ALA A 146 6.40 -2.58 17.59
C ALA A 146 6.38 -3.06 19.05
N GLN A 147 5.99 -4.31 19.34
CA GLN A 147 6.14 -4.88 20.68
C GLN A 147 7.60 -5.22 21.00
N GLY A 148 8.38 -5.57 19.96
CA GLY A 148 9.81 -5.84 20.06
C GLY A 148 10.68 -4.59 20.06
N ASN A 149 10.16 -3.48 19.53
CA ASN A 149 10.92 -2.26 19.25
C ASN A 149 10.29 -1.02 19.90
N ASN A 150 11.11 -0.04 20.31
CA ASN A 150 10.63 1.19 20.96
C ASN A 150 10.21 2.27 19.95
N TYR A 151 9.31 1.95 19.02
CA TYR A 151 8.84 2.93 18.05
C TYR A 151 7.89 3.95 18.67
N SER A 152 7.94 5.18 18.15
CA SER A 152 6.97 6.20 18.55
C SER A 152 5.58 5.88 17.99
N LYS A 153 4.53 6.12 18.77
CA LYS A 153 3.14 5.96 18.31
C LYS A 153 2.84 6.73 17.01
N PRO A 154 3.31 7.97 16.81
CA PRO A 154 3.12 8.67 15.53
C PRO A 154 3.76 7.95 14.32
N ALA A 155 4.94 7.35 14.48
CA ALA A 155 5.61 6.61 13.40
C ALA A 155 4.85 5.33 13.02
N ILE A 156 4.33 4.60 14.02
CA ILE A 156 3.47 3.43 13.82
C ILE A 156 2.21 3.82 13.03
N GLU A 157 1.50 4.86 13.47
CA GLU A 157 0.27 5.34 12.83
C GLU A 157 0.51 5.82 11.40
N LEU A 158 1.64 6.50 11.15
CA LEU A 158 2.05 6.91 9.81
C LEU A 158 2.28 5.70 8.91
N THR A 159 3.02 4.70 9.39
CA THR A 159 3.36 3.48 8.64
C THR A 159 2.11 2.70 8.26
N LYS A 160 1.20 2.46 9.22
CA LYS A 160 -0.10 1.81 8.96
C LYS A 160 -0.95 2.59 7.97
N SER A 161 -0.94 3.92 8.06
CA SER A 161 -1.66 4.77 7.11
C SER A 161 -1.09 4.62 5.69
N MET A 162 0.23 4.58 5.54
CA MET A 162 0.88 4.37 4.24
C MET A 162 0.60 2.96 3.69
N LEU A 163 0.59 1.92 4.53
CA LEU A 163 0.23 0.56 4.09
C LEU A 163 -1.21 0.48 3.60
N PHE A 164 -2.14 1.13 4.30
CA PHE A 164 -3.51 1.23 3.83
C PHE A 164 -3.62 1.96 2.48
N VAL A 165 -2.90 3.08 2.31
CA VAL A 165 -2.82 3.79 1.01
C VAL A 165 -2.31 2.84 -0.07
N THR A 166 -1.24 2.08 0.20
CA THR A 166 -0.67 1.10 -0.73
C THR A 166 -1.70 0.03 -1.10
N VAL A 167 -2.35 -0.61 -0.13
CA VAL A 167 -3.40 -1.61 -0.43
C VAL A 167 -4.51 -1.02 -1.29
N ARG A 168 -4.95 0.21 -1.00
CA ARG A 168 -5.97 0.90 -1.78
C ARG A 168 -5.54 1.21 -3.21
N LEU A 169 -4.29 1.64 -3.40
CA LEU A 169 -3.69 1.85 -4.73
C LEU A 169 -3.73 0.55 -5.54
N PHE A 170 -3.35 -0.58 -4.94
CA PHE A 170 -3.43 -1.87 -5.60
C PHE A 170 -4.88 -2.30 -5.89
N SER A 171 -5.81 -2.13 -4.94
CA SER A 171 -7.23 -2.39 -5.16
C SER A 171 -7.75 -1.64 -6.39
N ASN A 172 -7.43 -0.35 -6.50
CA ASN A 172 -7.86 0.50 -7.60
C ASN A 172 -7.19 0.11 -8.92
N LEU A 173 -5.91 -0.24 -8.89
CA LEU A 173 -5.15 -0.66 -10.07
C LEU A 173 -5.77 -1.91 -10.70
N TYR A 174 -6.02 -2.94 -9.88
CA TYR A 174 -6.58 -4.21 -10.35
C TYR A 174 -8.08 -4.14 -10.67
N THR A 175 -8.83 -3.24 -10.03
CA THR A 175 -10.26 -3.04 -10.37
C THR A 175 -10.44 -2.38 -11.72
N ASN A 176 -9.64 -1.36 -12.04
CA ASN A 176 -9.76 -0.64 -13.32
C ASN A 176 -9.34 -1.50 -14.52
N HIS A 177 -8.32 -2.35 -14.35
CA HIS A 177 -7.89 -3.27 -15.41
C HIS A 177 -8.99 -4.28 -15.78
N VAL A 178 -9.72 -4.82 -14.80
CA VAL A 178 -10.85 -5.75 -15.07
C VAL A 178 -12.00 -5.08 -15.83
N ARG A 179 -12.20 -3.76 -15.65
CA ARG A 179 -13.24 -3.00 -16.38
C ARG A 179 -12.84 -2.59 -17.80
N LEU A 180 -11.54 -2.46 -18.09
CA LEU A 180 -11.05 -2.11 -19.43
C LEU A 180 -10.89 -3.35 -20.34
N ALA A 181 -10.82 -4.54 -19.75
CA ALA A 181 -10.71 -5.83 -20.44
C ALA A 181 -12.07 -6.50 -20.76
N SER A 182 -13.18 -5.89 -20.34
CA SER A 182 -14.56 -6.35 -20.54
C SER A 182 -15.31 -5.47 -21.52
#